data_AF-A0A2D9M1L4-F1
#
_entry.id   AF-A0A2D9M1L4-F1
#
_cell.length_a   1.000
_cell.length_b   1.000
_cell.length_c   1.000
_cell.angle_alpha   90.00
_cell.angle_beta   90.00
_cell.angle_gamma   90.00
#
_symmetry.space_group_name_H-M   'P 1'
#
loop_
_entity.id
_entity.type
_entity.pdbx_description
1 polymer ?
#
loop_
_entity_poly.entity_id
_entity_poly.type
_entity_poly.pdbx_seq_one_letter_code
_entity_poly.pdbx_strand_id
1 'polypeptide(L)' 'MDIAAREIVRIRERLNKILVEHTGQSIKRIQTDTERDYIMSAEQAQEYGIIDDVIRKRG' A
#
# COMPACT_ATOMS: atom_id res chain seq x y z
N MET A 1 -11.51 -26.36 4.99
CA MET A 1 -11.56 -24.89 4.75
C MET A 1 -10.19 -24.22 4.93
N ASP A 2 -9.16 -24.91 5.42
CA ASP A 2 -7.84 -24.32 5.70
C ASP A 2 -7.06 -23.79 4.49
N ILE A 3 -7.28 -24.35 3.31
CA ILE A 3 -6.53 -23.95 2.10
C ILE A 3 -6.86 -22.51 1.71
N ALA A 4 -8.13 -22.11 1.78
CA ALA A 4 -8.56 -20.75 1.44
C ALA A 4 -8.01 -19.71 2.43
N ALA A 5 -8.03 -20.02 3.73
CA ALA A 5 -7.46 -19.14 4.75
C ALA A 5 -5.95 -18.95 4.55
N ARG A 6 -5.20 -20.03 4.26
CA ARG A 6 -3.76 -19.96 3.95
C ARG A 6 -3.48 -19.16 2.68
N GLU A 7 -4.33 -19.31 1.67
CA GLU A 7 -4.19 -18.57 0.41
C GLU A 7 -4.41 -17.07 0.59
N ILE A 8 -5.39 -16.66 1.41
CA ILE A 8 -5.62 -15.25 1.76
C ILE A 8 -4.39 -14.66 2.46
N VAL A 9 -3.80 -15.38 3.41
CA VAL A 9 -2.57 -14.94 4.09
C VAL A 9 -1.42 -14.79 3.11
N ARG A 10 -1.21 -15.78 2.22
CA ARG A 10 -0.16 -15.75 1.19
C ARG A 10 -0.31 -14.55 0.26
N ILE A 11 -1.53 -14.26 -0.19
CA ILE A 11 -1.82 -13.11 -1.06
C ILE A 11 -1.52 -11.81 -0.32
N ARG A 12 -1.96 -11.69 0.94
CA ARG A 12 -1.72 -10.49 1.76
C ARG A 12 -0.23 -10.23 1.97
N GLU A 13 0.55 -11.25 2.28
CA GLU A 13 2.01 -11.13 2.40
C GLU A 13 2.67 -10.70 1.10
N ARG A 14 2.21 -11.24 -0.04
CA ARG A 14 2.71 -10.84 -1.37
C ARG A 14 2.41 -9.37 -1.67
N LEU A 15 1.17 -8.92 -1.42
CA LEU A 15 0.78 -7.52 -1.60
C LEU A 15 1.62 -6.59 -0.73
N ASN A 16 1.83 -6.95 0.53
CA ASN A 16 2.63 -6.13 1.44
C ASN A 16 4.08 -5.99 0.98
N LYS A 17 4.68 -7.07 0.44
CA LYS A 17 6.04 -7.01 -0.13
C LYS A 17 6.13 -6.07 -1.33
N ILE A 18 5.16 -6.14 -2.24
CA ILE A 18 5.08 -5.25 -3.40
C ILE A 18 4.98 -3.79 -2.94
N LEU A 19 4.12 -3.51 -1.97
CA LEU A 19 3.97 -2.15 -1.43
C LEU A 19 5.27 -1.65 -0.78
N VAL A 20 5.95 -2.47 0.03
CA VAL A 20 7.25 -2.10 0.61
C VAL A 20 8.27 -1.74 -0.46
N GLU A 21 8.38 -2.57 -1.50
CA GLU A 21 9.36 -2.39 -2.58
C GLU A 21 9.14 -1.09 -3.36
N HIS A 22 7.87 -0.76 -3.67
CA HIS A 22 7.57 0.40 -4.51
C HIS A 22 7.37 1.70 -3.74
N THR A 23 6.97 1.64 -2.47
CA THR A 23 6.72 2.86 -1.66
C THR A 23 7.90 3.25 -0.78
N GLY A 24 8.87 2.36 -0.58
CA GLY A 24 9.95 2.55 0.40
C GLY A 24 9.49 2.52 1.87
N GLN A 25 8.21 2.23 2.13
CA GLN A 25 7.68 2.17 3.48
C GLN A 25 8.10 0.88 4.20
N SER A 26 8.21 0.95 5.53
CA SER A 26 8.48 -0.23 6.33
C SER A 26 7.32 -1.24 6.26
N ILE A 27 7.63 -2.54 6.33
CA ILE A 27 6.62 -3.61 6.36
C ILE A 27 5.61 -3.43 7.49
N LYS A 28 6.05 -2.93 8.65
CA LYS A 28 5.19 -2.68 9.81
C LYS A 28 4.15 -1.61 9.50
N ARG A 29 4.57 -0.51 8.85
CA ARG A 29 3.67 0.57 8.42
C ARG A 29 2.65 0.06 7.41
N ILE A 30 3.11 -0.62 6.35
CA ILE A 30 2.22 -1.23 5.35
C ILE A 30 1.20 -2.16 6.01
N GLN A 31 1.61 -3.02 6.95
CA GLN A 31 0.69 -3.93 7.65
C GLN A 31 -0.40 -3.16 8.40
N THR A 32 -0.03 -2.15 9.19
CA THR A 32 -0.99 -1.32 9.93
C THR A 32 -1.92 -0.56 9.00
N ASP A 33 -1.38 0.06 7.96
CA ASP A 33 -2.15 0.89 7.04
C ASP A 33 -3.03 0.04 6.09
N THR A 34 -2.72 -1.24 5.88
CA THR A 34 -3.53 -2.19 5.08
C THR A 34 -4.43 -3.10 5.92
N GLU A 35 -4.48 -2.93 7.25
CA GLU A 35 -5.45 -3.64 8.09
C GLU A 35 -6.89 -3.19 7.85
N ARG A 36 -7.07 -1.96 7.36
CA ARG A 36 -8.35 -1.37 6.97
C ARG A 36 -8.17 -0.55 5.70
N ASP A 37 -9.28 -0.05 5.17
CA ASP A 37 -9.24 0.92 4.09
C ASP A 37 -8.50 2.18 4.54
N TYR A 38 -7.36 2.46 3.90
CA TYR A 38 -6.58 3.67 4.12
C TYR A 38 -6.66 4.57 2.88
N ILE A 39 -7.50 5.59 2.98
CA ILE A 39 -7.76 6.55 1.91
C ILE A 39 -6.80 7.73 2.07
N MET A 40 -6.11 8.07 0.97
CA MET A 40 -5.13 9.14 0.92
C MET A 40 -5.57 10.23 -0.05
N SER A 41 -5.26 11.49 0.27
CA SER A 41 -5.24 12.57 -0.72
C SER A 41 -4.11 12.35 -1.73
N ALA A 42 -4.11 13.12 -2.83
CA ALA A 42 -3.03 13.06 -3.81
C ALA A 42 -1.67 13.40 -3.17
N GLU A 43 -1.62 14.44 -2.33
CA GLU A 43 -0.41 14.82 -1.59
C GLU A 43 0.05 13.72 -0.62
N GLN A 44 -0.88 13.10 0.10
CA GLN A 44 -0.57 12.01 1.01
C GLN A 44 -0.03 10.78 0.25
N ALA A 45 -0.62 10.46 -0.90
CA ALA A 45 -0.16 9.36 -1.75
C ALA A 45 1.25 9.62 -2.28
N GLN A 46 1.59 10.87 -2.61
CA GLN A 46 2.93 11.27 -3.02
C GLN A 46 3.93 11.11 -1.87
N GLU A 47 3.62 11.66 -0.68
CA GLU A 47 4.48 11.54 0.50
C GLU A 47 4.65 10.07 0.95
N TYR A 48 3.61 9.26 0.76
CA TYR A 48 3.66 7.83 1.05
C TYR A 48 4.52 7.06 0.05
N GLY A 49 4.78 7.60 -1.15
CA GLY A 49 5.52 6.93 -2.22
C GLY A 49 4.65 6.05 -3.12
N ILE A 50 3.32 6.25 -3.14
CA ILE A 50 2.40 5.55 -4.06
C ILE A 50 2.44 6.17 -5.46
N ILE A 51 2.67 7.48 -5.54
CA ILE A 51 2.77 8.24 -6.80
C ILE A 51 3.98 9.17 -6.75
N ASP A 52 4.55 9.49 -7.90
CA ASP A 52 5.73 10.35 -7.97
C ASP A 52 5.36 11.84 -7.91
N ASP A 53 4.30 12.25 -8.61
CA ASP A 53 3.92 13.66 -8.77
C ASP A 53 2.40 13.88 -8.83
N VAL A 54 1.94 15.00 -8.26
CA VAL A 54 0.55 15.48 -8.36
C VAL A 54 0.43 16.56 -9.44
N ILE A 55 -0.28 16.25 -10.53
CA ILE A 55 -0.47 17.19 -11.63
C ILE A 55 -1.48 18.27 -11.22
N ARG A 56 -1.01 19.53 -11.15
CA ARG A 56 -1.88 20.70 -10.99
C ARG A 56 -2.12 21.35 -12.35
N LYS A 57 -3.34 21.84 -12.58
CA LYS A 57 -3.73 22.50 -13.83
C LYS A 57 -2.75 23.65 -14.11
N ARG A 58 -2.07 23.62 -15.26
CA ARG A 58 -1.30 24.78 -15.74
C ARG A 58 -2.31 25.88 -16.07
N GLY A 59 -2.08 27.06 -15.50
CA GLY A 59 -2.81 28.29 -15.86
C GLY A 59 -2.51 28.71 -17.28
#